data_AF-A0A0L7LFM5-F1
#
_entry.id   AF-A0A0L7LFM5-F1
#
_cell.length_a   1.000
_cell.length_b   1.000
_cell.length_c   1.000
_cell.angle_alpha   90.00
_cell.angle_beta   90.00
_cell.angle_gamma   90.00
#
_symmetry.space_group_name_H-M   'P 1'
#
loop_
_entity.id
_entity.type
_entity.pdbx_description
1 polymer ?
#
loop_
_entity_poly.entity_id
_entity_poly.type
_entity_poly.pdbx_seq_one_letter_code
_entity_poly.pdbx_strand_id
1 'polypeptide(L)'
;LEDVINGLSLSLQQLKDELGEVVAELEALDGQEECKQNSKAKQMSIGRKKFNMDPKKGIEYLYENGLLQRTAEDVAQFLHKGEGLSKTAIGDYLGERQFLWSFRLPGEAQKIDRMMECFAQRYCQLNPDIFTNADTCYVLSFAIIMLNTSLHNPSVKDKPAPEQFVAMNRGINNGGDLPQELLL
;
A
#
# COMPACT_ATOMS: atom_id res chain seq x y z
N LEU A 1 -8.77 -48.68 -53.93
CA LEU A 1 -7.86 -49.03 -52.81
C LEU A 1 -6.73 -48.03 -52.72
N GLU A 2 -6.01 -47.75 -53.82
CA GLU A 2 -5.00 -46.68 -53.86
C GLU A 2 -5.56 -45.29 -53.54
N ASP A 3 -6.74 -44.90 -54.05
CA ASP A 3 -7.33 -43.59 -53.74
C ASP A 3 -7.64 -43.38 -52.25
N VAL A 4 -8.05 -44.46 -51.56
CA VAL A 4 -8.34 -44.42 -50.12
C VAL A 4 -7.05 -44.32 -49.31
N ILE A 5 -6.00 -45.02 -49.73
CA ILE A 5 -4.67 -44.97 -49.11
C ILE A 5 -4.03 -43.58 -49.32
N ASN A 6 -4.14 -43.02 -50.52
CA ASN A 6 -3.64 -41.68 -50.83
C ASN A 6 -4.41 -40.60 -50.07
N GLY A 7 -5.74 -40.72 -49.97
CA GLY A 7 -6.56 -39.81 -49.16
C GLY A 7 -6.19 -39.85 -47.67
N LEU A 8 -6.01 -41.04 -47.11
CA LEU A 8 -5.58 -41.21 -45.71
C LEU A 8 -4.16 -40.68 -45.46
N SER A 9 -3.24 -40.89 -46.40
CA SER A 9 -1.88 -40.37 -46.30
C SER A 9 -1.84 -38.85 -46.36
N LEU A 10 -2.71 -38.23 -47.18
CA LEU A 10 -2.81 -36.78 -47.28
C LEU A 10 -3.35 -36.18 -45.97
N SER A 11 -4.39 -36.78 -45.40
CA SER A 11 -4.96 -36.34 -44.12
C SER A 11 -4.01 -36.53 -42.94
N LEU A 12 -3.22 -37.61 -42.93
CA LEU A 12 -2.18 -37.81 -41.91
C LEU A 12 -1.03 -36.81 -42.05
N GLN A 13 -0.69 -36.42 -43.27
CA GLN A 13 0.31 -35.39 -43.51
C GLN A 13 -0.20 -34.02 -43.05
N GLN A 14 -1.46 -33.68 -43.35
CA GLN A 14 -2.09 -32.43 -42.90
C GLN A 14 -2.15 -32.36 -41.36
N LEU A 15 -2.55 -33.44 -40.69
CA LEU A 15 -2.57 -33.50 -39.22
C LEU A 15 -1.17 -33.36 -38.61
N LYS A 16 -0.14 -33.88 -39.29
CA LYS A 16 1.26 -33.75 -38.86
C LYS A 16 1.76 -32.31 -39.01
N ASP A 17 1.37 -31.63 -40.08
CA ASP A 17 1.73 -30.24 -40.34
C ASP A 17 1.01 -29.29 -39.34
N GLU A 18 -0.29 -29.51 -39.08
CA GLU A 18 -1.06 -28.79 -38.06
C GLU A 18 -0.48 -28.99 -36.65
N LEU A 19 -0.09 -30.22 -36.29
CA LEU A 19 0.54 -30.49 -35.00
C LEU A 19 1.92 -29.82 -34.89
N GLY A 20 2.68 -29.76 -35.99
CA GLY A 20 3.96 -29.06 -36.06
C GLY A 20 3.83 -27.55 -35.84
N GLU A 21 2.77 -26.95 -36.39
CA GLU A 21 2.49 -25.52 -36.21
C GLU A 21 2.08 -25.20 -34.77
N VAL A 22 1.23 -26.03 -34.14
CA VAL A 22 0.85 -25.89 -32.73
C VAL A 22 2.05 -26.08 -31.78
N VAL A 23 2.94 -27.03 -32.07
CA VAL A 23 4.17 -27.21 -31.28
C VAL A 23 5.08 -25.99 -31.42
N ALA A 24 5.27 -25.46 -32.63
CA ALA A 24 6.06 -24.24 -32.85
C ALA A 24 5.44 -23.01 -32.16
N GLU A 25 4.11 -22.91 -32.11
CA GLU A 25 3.41 -21.84 -31.42
C GLU A 25 3.54 -21.95 -29.89
N LEU A 26 3.47 -23.17 -29.34
CA LEU A 26 3.71 -23.44 -27.91
C LEU A 26 5.17 -23.15 -27.50
N GLU A 27 6.15 -23.55 -28.32
CA GLU A 27 7.58 -23.25 -28.09
C GLU A 27 7.87 -21.74 -28.19
N ALA A 28 7.21 -21.03 -29.11
CA ALA A 28 7.32 -19.58 -29.23
C ALA A 28 6.69 -18.82 -28.05
N LEU A 29 5.62 -19.37 -27.45
CA LEU A 29 4.99 -18.83 -26.25
C LEU A 29 5.88 -19.04 -25.01
N ASP A 30 6.46 -20.23 -24.83
CA ASP A 30 7.40 -20.53 -23.73
C ASP A 30 8.69 -19.67 -23.81
N GLY A 31 9.27 -19.52 -25.01
CA GLY A 31 10.46 -18.69 -25.22
C GLY A 31 10.22 -17.18 -24.96
N GLN A 32 8.98 -16.72 -25.10
CA GLN A 32 8.61 -15.35 -24.75
C GLN A 32 8.41 -15.13 -23.25
N GLU A 33 7.98 -16.14 -22.50
CA GLU A 33 7.82 -16.03 -21.04
C GLU A 33 9.17 -15.98 -20.32
N GLU A 34 10.15 -16.79 -20.73
CA GLU A 34 11.50 -16.75 -20.12
C GLU A 34 12.22 -15.41 -20.36
N CYS A 35 12.13 -14.84 -21.57
CA CYS A 35 12.73 -13.54 -21.89
C CYS A 35 12.04 -12.36 -21.15
N LYS A 36 10.72 -12.43 -20.97
CA LYS A 36 9.93 -11.44 -20.21
C LYS A 36 10.16 -11.56 -18.69
N GLN A 37 10.35 -12.77 -18.16
CA GLN A 37 10.67 -12.96 -16.74
C GLN A 37 12.07 -12.44 -16.39
N ASN A 38 13.06 -12.72 -17.25
CA ASN A 38 14.44 -12.28 -17.03
C ASN A 38 14.59 -10.75 -17.13
N SER A 39 13.82 -10.11 -18.03
CA SER A 39 13.75 -8.64 -18.12
C SER A 39 13.02 -8.01 -16.93
N LYS A 40 11.89 -8.57 -16.48
CA LYS A 40 11.16 -8.07 -15.30
C LYS A 40 11.95 -8.19 -14.00
N ALA A 41 12.69 -9.28 -13.79
CA ALA A 41 13.55 -9.44 -12.62
C ALA A 41 14.67 -8.37 -12.59
N LYS A 42 15.25 -8.06 -13.75
CA LYS A 42 16.24 -6.99 -13.90
C LYS A 42 15.64 -5.61 -13.65
N GLN A 43 14.46 -5.32 -14.20
CA GLN A 43 13.74 -4.06 -13.95
C GLN A 43 13.33 -3.93 -12.48
N MET A 44 12.95 -5.01 -11.80
CA MET A 44 12.65 -5.03 -10.38
C MET A 44 13.87 -4.63 -9.54
N SER A 45 15.05 -5.17 -9.86
CA SER A 45 16.30 -4.77 -9.19
C SER A 45 16.62 -3.27 -9.39
N ILE A 46 16.39 -2.74 -10.59
CA ILE A 46 16.55 -1.31 -10.89
C ILE A 46 15.56 -0.47 -10.08
N GLY A 47 14.29 -0.89 -10.00
CA GLY A 47 13.26 -0.23 -9.21
C GLY A 47 13.60 -0.16 -7.72
N ARG A 48 14.08 -1.27 -7.15
CA ARG A 48 14.57 -1.32 -5.75
C ARG A 48 15.75 -0.37 -5.51
N LYS A 49 16.73 -0.33 -6.42
CA LYS A 49 17.86 0.62 -6.35
C LYS A 49 17.40 2.07 -6.43
N LYS A 50 16.47 2.38 -7.34
CA LYS A 50 15.87 3.71 -7.46
C LYS A 50 15.13 4.09 -6.18
N PHE A 51 14.34 3.18 -5.60
CA PHE A 51 13.65 3.39 -4.33
C PHE A 51 14.62 3.73 -3.19
N ASN A 52 15.74 3.02 -3.09
CA ASN A 52 16.74 3.29 -2.05
C ASN A 52 17.44 4.63 -2.22
N MET A 53 17.47 5.19 -3.43
CA MET A 53 18.03 6.52 -3.71
C MET A 53 17.00 7.63 -3.53
N ASP A 54 15.78 7.40 -4.02
CA ASP A 54 14.65 8.33 -3.98
C ASP A 54 13.37 7.50 -3.96
N PRO A 55 12.72 7.34 -2.80
CA PRO A 55 11.59 6.43 -2.66
C PRO A 55 10.39 6.77 -3.56
N LYS A 56 10.14 8.06 -3.80
CA LYS A 56 9.06 8.52 -4.69
C LYS A 56 9.34 8.11 -6.14
N LYS A 57 10.53 8.42 -6.65
CA LYS A 57 10.92 8.04 -8.02
C LYS A 57 11.04 6.53 -8.21
N GLY A 58 11.44 5.80 -7.19
CA GLY A 58 11.48 4.34 -7.20
C GLY A 58 10.10 3.73 -7.42
N ILE A 59 9.10 4.22 -6.68
CA ILE A 59 7.71 3.75 -6.82
C ILE A 59 7.10 4.17 -8.16
N GLU A 60 7.35 5.38 -8.63
CA GLU A 60 6.91 5.83 -9.96
C GLU A 60 7.47 4.93 -11.07
N TYR A 61 8.78 4.62 -11.03
CA TYR A 61 9.40 3.71 -11.98
C TYR A 61 8.73 2.32 -11.97
N LEU A 62 8.41 1.79 -10.79
CA LEU A 62 7.76 0.48 -10.65
C LEU A 62 6.34 0.50 -11.24
N TYR A 63 5.61 1.61 -11.11
CA TYR A 63 4.30 1.79 -11.76
C TYR A 63 4.39 1.87 -13.27
N GLU A 64 5.32 2.67 -13.80
CA GLU A 64 5.50 2.89 -15.24
C GLU A 64 5.91 1.61 -15.97
N ASN A 65 6.67 0.75 -15.29
CA ASN A 65 7.12 -0.53 -15.86
C ASN A 65 6.13 -1.68 -15.57
N GLY A 66 4.97 -1.40 -14.97
CA GLY A 66 3.95 -2.41 -14.65
C GLY A 66 4.42 -3.48 -13.66
N LEU A 67 5.42 -3.14 -12.83
CA LEU A 67 6.00 -4.03 -11.81
C LEU A 67 5.28 -3.91 -10.46
N LEU A 68 4.53 -2.82 -10.27
CA LEU A 68 3.75 -2.54 -9.08
C LEU A 68 2.43 -1.87 -9.51
N GLN A 69 1.32 -2.22 -8.87
CA GLN A 69 0.06 -1.54 -9.14
C GLN A 69 -0.09 -0.28 -8.28
N ARG A 70 -0.89 0.67 -8.75
CA ARG A 70 -1.18 1.94 -8.06
C ARG A 70 -2.21 1.77 -6.93
N THR A 71 -2.10 0.69 -6.16
CA THR A 71 -2.95 0.42 -5.00
C THR A 71 -2.13 0.56 -3.71
N ALA A 72 -2.79 0.92 -2.60
CA ALA A 72 -2.11 1.00 -1.30
C ALA A 72 -1.64 -0.38 -0.82
N GLU A 73 -2.41 -1.44 -1.13
CA GLU A 73 -2.11 -2.81 -0.73
C GLU A 73 -0.84 -3.34 -1.42
N ASP A 74 -0.72 -3.16 -2.74
CA ASP A 74 0.45 -3.59 -3.50
C ASP A 74 1.72 -2.87 -3.03
N VAL A 75 1.62 -1.57 -2.77
CA VAL A 75 2.73 -0.77 -2.22
C VAL A 75 3.11 -1.28 -0.82
N ALA A 76 2.14 -1.54 0.05
CA ALA A 76 2.40 -2.08 1.38
C ALA A 76 3.07 -3.46 1.33
N GLN A 77 2.61 -4.34 0.44
CA GLN A 77 3.23 -5.66 0.22
C GLN A 77 4.67 -5.54 -0.31
N PHE A 78 4.92 -4.60 -1.22
CA PHE A 78 6.27 -4.33 -1.73
C PHE A 78 7.23 -3.87 -0.61
N LEU A 79 6.78 -2.95 0.24
CA LEU A 79 7.57 -2.45 1.37
C LEU A 79 7.76 -3.52 2.45
N HIS A 80 6.73 -4.34 2.72
CA HIS A 80 6.75 -5.38 3.74
C HIS A 80 7.64 -6.56 3.37
N LYS A 81 7.67 -6.97 2.09
CA LYS A 81 8.58 -8.03 1.61
C LYS A 81 10.05 -7.69 1.85
N GLY A 82 10.41 -6.40 1.89
CA GLY A 82 11.69 -5.90 2.41
C GLY A 82 12.96 -6.36 1.70
N GLU A 83 12.83 -7.13 0.62
CA GLU A 83 13.96 -7.76 -0.05
C GLU A 83 14.70 -6.74 -0.94
N GLY A 84 15.89 -6.30 -0.51
CA GLY A 84 16.71 -5.33 -1.24
C GLY A 84 16.28 -3.86 -1.09
N LEU A 85 15.37 -3.56 -0.16
CA LEU A 85 14.97 -2.21 0.20
C LEU A 85 15.68 -1.75 1.48
N SER A 86 16.12 -0.49 1.51
CA SER A 86 16.72 0.13 2.69
C SER A 86 15.63 0.45 3.71
N LYS A 87 15.82 0.00 4.96
CA LYS A 87 14.90 0.31 6.07
C LYS A 87 14.74 1.82 6.28
N THR A 88 15.81 2.59 6.05
CA THR A 88 15.78 4.06 6.11
C THR A 88 14.89 4.62 5.01
N ALA A 89 15.06 4.17 3.76
CA ALA A 89 14.25 4.62 2.61
C ALA A 89 12.76 4.25 2.76
N ILE A 90 12.47 3.09 3.36
CA ILE A 90 11.10 2.70 3.73
C ILE A 90 10.54 3.68 4.75
N GLY A 91 11.31 3.98 5.80
CA GLY A 91 10.94 4.97 6.82
C GLY A 91 10.69 6.35 6.26
N ASP A 92 11.55 6.83 5.36
CA ASP A 92 11.42 8.12 4.69
C ASP A 92 10.17 8.15 3.80
N TYR A 93 9.93 7.10 3.01
CA TYR A 93 8.75 6.99 2.16
C TYR A 93 7.43 6.97 2.94
N LEU A 94 7.39 6.19 4.02
CA LEU A 94 6.22 6.10 4.91
C LEU A 94 6.05 7.40 5.72
N GLY A 95 7.16 8.04 6.11
CA GLY A 95 7.18 9.31 6.81
C GLY A 95 6.70 10.48 5.93
N GLU A 96 7.00 10.44 4.64
CA GLU A 96 6.51 11.40 3.64
C GLU A 96 5.05 11.15 3.25
N ARG A 97 4.58 9.89 3.24
CA ARG A 97 3.19 9.54 2.96
C ARG A 97 2.36 9.45 4.25
N GLN A 98 1.89 10.61 4.67
CA GLN A 98 0.51 10.85 5.14
C GLN A 98 0.09 10.59 6.59
N PHE A 99 0.88 10.07 7.53
CA PHE A 99 0.37 10.06 8.92
C PHE A 99 0.71 11.34 9.71
N LEU A 100 1.91 11.90 9.54
CA LEU A 100 2.36 13.04 10.35
C LEU A 100 2.53 14.35 9.54
N TRP A 101 2.70 14.30 8.22
CA TRP A 101 2.84 15.48 7.35
C TRP A 101 1.54 15.98 6.68
N SER A 102 0.47 15.20 6.75
CA SER A 102 -0.90 15.62 6.39
C SER A 102 -1.50 16.65 7.38
N PHE A 103 -0.78 16.96 8.44
CA PHE A 103 -1.11 17.97 9.45
C PHE A 103 -0.99 19.43 9.01
N ARG A 104 -0.62 19.69 7.76
CA ARG A 104 -1.12 20.90 7.09
C ARG A 104 -2.54 20.58 6.61
N LEU A 105 -3.48 20.64 7.55
CA LEU A 105 -4.91 20.55 7.29
C LEU A 105 -5.26 21.43 6.08
N PRO A 106 -5.79 20.88 4.97
CA PRO A 106 -6.30 21.70 3.89
C PRO A 106 -7.41 22.59 4.47
N GLY A 107 -7.51 23.86 4.04
CA GLY A 107 -8.49 24.83 4.58
C GLY A 107 -9.97 24.45 4.44
N GLU A 108 -10.28 23.27 3.91
CA GLU A 108 -11.63 22.73 3.74
C GLU A 108 -11.92 21.69 4.83
N ALA A 109 -12.48 22.15 5.96
CA ALA A 109 -12.83 21.32 7.13
C ALA A 109 -13.62 20.04 6.79
N GLN A 110 -14.44 20.07 5.74
CA GLN A 110 -15.26 18.93 5.30
C GLN A 110 -14.45 17.73 4.78
N LYS A 111 -13.26 17.95 4.20
CA LYS A 111 -12.42 16.84 3.72
C LYS A 111 -11.70 16.13 4.85
N ILE A 112 -11.30 16.89 5.87
CA ILE A 112 -10.66 16.36 7.08
C ILE A 112 -11.66 15.52 7.84
N ASP A 113 -12.88 16.03 8.01
CA ASP A 113 -13.98 15.31 8.65
C ASP A 113 -14.22 13.92 8.02
N ARG A 114 -14.38 13.88 6.69
CA ARG A 114 -14.53 12.64 5.91
C ARG A 114 -13.36 11.65 6.09
N MET A 115 -12.13 12.15 6.13
CA MET A 115 -10.95 11.30 6.30
C MET A 115 -10.87 10.72 7.71
N MET A 116 -11.13 11.55 8.71
CA MET A 116 -11.07 11.15 10.12
C MET A 116 -12.20 10.18 10.48
N GLU A 117 -13.38 10.34 9.90
CA GLU A 117 -14.51 9.42 10.08
C GLU A 117 -14.18 8.02 9.50
N CYS A 118 -13.66 7.96 8.27
CA CYS A 118 -13.20 6.70 7.66
C CYS A 118 -12.07 6.05 8.48
N PHE A 119 -11.13 6.85 8.99
CA PHE A 119 -10.05 6.35 9.85
C PHE A 119 -10.60 5.74 11.14
N ALA A 120 -11.47 6.47 11.85
CA ALA A 120 -12.02 6.02 13.13
C ALA A 120 -12.83 4.72 12.98
N GLN A 121 -13.69 4.66 11.96
CA GLN A 121 -14.45 3.44 11.64
C GLN A 121 -13.53 2.26 11.35
N ARG A 122 -12.51 2.46 10.50
CA ARG A 122 -11.59 1.39 10.13
C ARG A 122 -10.73 0.95 11.32
N TYR A 123 -10.29 1.87 12.16
CA TYR A 123 -9.50 1.58 13.34
C TYR A 123 -10.29 0.73 14.35
N CYS A 124 -11.55 1.09 14.61
CA CYS A 124 -12.44 0.30 15.47
C CYS A 124 -12.73 -1.10 14.91
N GLN A 125 -12.89 -1.24 13.59
CA GLN A 125 -13.07 -2.56 12.96
C GLN A 125 -11.87 -3.48 13.15
N LEU A 126 -10.66 -2.92 13.11
CA LEU A 126 -9.42 -3.68 13.29
C LEU A 126 -9.06 -3.91 14.75
N ASN A 127 -9.55 -3.06 15.66
CA ASN A 127 -9.24 -3.07 17.09
C ASN A 127 -10.52 -2.93 17.92
N PRO A 128 -11.40 -3.95 17.94
CA PRO A 128 -12.69 -3.88 18.63
C PRO A 128 -12.55 -3.74 20.16
N ASP A 129 -11.42 -4.17 20.72
CA ASP A 129 -11.19 -4.17 22.17
C ASP A 129 -10.68 -2.82 22.70
N ILE A 130 -10.28 -1.90 21.82
CA ILE A 130 -9.69 -0.61 22.22
C ILE A 130 -10.75 0.48 22.39
N PHE A 131 -11.70 0.56 21.45
CA PHE A 131 -12.73 1.60 21.46
C PHE A 131 -14.11 0.98 21.36
N THR A 132 -14.96 1.32 22.34
CA THR A 132 -16.37 0.93 22.37
C THR A 132 -17.20 1.54 21.24
N ASN A 133 -16.77 2.68 20.70
CA ASN A 133 -17.45 3.41 19.63
C ASN A 133 -16.45 4.12 18.71
N ALA A 134 -16.76 4.18 17.41
CA ALA A 134 -16.03 4.96 16.42
C ALA A 134 -16.03 6.47 16.74
N ASP A 135 -17.08 7.00 17.37
CA ASP A 135 -17.13 8.42 17.76
C ASP A 135 -16.02 8.77 18.76
N THR A 136 -15.74 7.89 19.72
CA THR A 136 -14.65 8.07 20.68
C THR A 136 -13.29 8.05 20.00
N CYS A 137 -13.09 7.12 19.06
CA CYS A 137 -11.87 7.05 18.25
C CYS A 137 -11.69 8.32 17.40
N TYR A 138 -12.78 8.82 16.80
CA TYR A 138 -12.78 10.07 16.02
C TYR A 138 -12.39 11.28 16.88
N VAL A 139 -13.04 11.46 18.03
CA VAL A 139 -12.76 12.58 18.95
C VAL A 139 -11.33 12.52 19.47
N LEU A 140 -10.86 11.34 19.89
CA LEU A 140 -9.48 11.17 20.36
C LEU A 140 -8.46 11.45 19.25
N SER A 141 -8.77 11.09 18.00
CA SER A 141 -7.88 11.36 16.88
C SER A 141 -7.70 12.87 16.65
N PHE A 142 -8.77 13.66 16.78
CA PHE A 142 -8.68 15.12 16.78
C PHE A 142 -7.92 15.68 18.00
N ALA A 143 -8.07 15.07 19.16
CA ALA A 143 -7.32 15.46 20.36
C ALA A 143 -5.81 15.25 20.16
N ILE A 144 -5.40 14.11 19.59
CA ILE A 144 -4.00 13.83 19.22
C ILE A 144 -3.52 14.85 18.19
N ILE A 145 -4.39 15.21 17.23
CA ILE A 145 -4.07 16.23 16.23
C ILE A 145 -3.74 17.59 16.87
N MET A 146 -4.60 18.03 17.79
CA MET A 146 -4.40 19.29 18.51
C MET A 146 -3.20 19.24 19.46
N LEU A 147 -2.93 18.07 20.07
CA LEU A 147 -1.77 17.86 20.92
C LEU A 147 -0.47 18.00 20.13
N ASN A 148 -0.37 17.34 18.96
CA ASN A 148 0.80 17.44 18.08
C ASN A 148 1.08 18.90 17.69
N THR A 149 0.01 19.65 17.37
CA THR A 149 0.12 21.09 17.08
C THR A 149 0.63 21.86 18.28
N SER A 150 0.10 21.60 19.49
CA SER A 150 0.52 22.28 20.72
C SER A 150 1.97 21.98 21.12
N LEU A 151 2.45 20.75 20.92
CA LEU A 151 3.80 20.33 21.32
C LEU A 151 4.90 20.81 20.36
N HIS A 152 4.58 20.89 19.06
CA HIS A 152 5.58 21.13 18.01
C HIS A 152 5.48 22.52 17.35
N ASN A 153 4.39 23.27 17.55
CA ASN A 153 4.31 24.63 17.05
C ASN A 153 5.13 25.59 17.95
N PRO A 154 6.21 26.20 17.43
CA PRO A 154 7.06 27.11 18.22
C PRO A 154 6.35 28.38 18.71
N SER A 155 5.17 28.70 18.16
CA SER A 155 4.34 29.81 18.64
C SER A 155 3.57 29.49 19.93
N VAL A 156 3.44 28.21 20.29
CA VAL A 156 2.77 27.76 21.52
C VAL A 156 3.80 27.70 22.65
N LYS A 157 3.63 28.55 23.66
CA LYS A 157 4.57 28.67 24.80
C LYS A 157 4.27 27.69 25.92
N ASP A 158 2.99 27.45 26.20
CA ASP A 158 2.54 26.48 27.19
C ASP A 158 2.22 25.15 26.52
N LYS A 159 3.07 24.17 26.76
CA LYS A 159 2.90 22.82 26.25
C LYS A 159 2.11 22.00 27.29
N PRO A 160 1.00 21.35 26.89
CA PRO A 160 0.24 20.54 27.83
C PRO A 160 1.09 19.38 28.34
N ALA A 161 1.06 19.16 29.66
CA ALA A 161 1.65 17.98 30.27
C ALA A 161 0.81 16.73 29.94
N PRO A 162 1.39 15.51 29.99
CA PRO A 162 0.64 14.28 29.73
C PRO A 162 -0.62 14.15 30.59
N GLU A 163 -0.55 14.54 31.86
CA GLU A 163 -1.67 14.51 32.80
C GLU A 163 -2.79 15.49 32.40
N GLN A 164 -2.40 16.62 31.81
CA GLN A 164 -3.34 17.60 31.27
C GLN A 164 -4.06 17.05 30.04
N PHE A 165 -3.36 16.32 29.17
CA PHE A 165 -3.99 15.64 28.03
C PHE A 165 -4.99 14.57 28.48
N VAL A 166 -4.67 13.81 29.53
CA VAL A 166 -5.61 12.86 30.14
C VAL A 166 -6.85 13.58 30.68
N ALA A 167 -6.67 14.70 31.40
CA ALA A 167 -7.78 15.47 31.93
C ALA A 167 -8.68 16.07 30.83
N MET A 168 -8.09 16.52 29.72
CA MET A 168 -8.79 17.09 28.57
C MET A 168 -9.67 16.06 27.83
N ASN A 169 -9.38 14.76 27.97
CA ASN A 169 -10.09 13.68 27.31
C ASN A 169 -10.97 12.86 28.29
N ARG A 170 -11.30 13.39 29.47
CA ARG A 170 -12.27 12.74 30.35
C ARG A 170 -13.68 12.75 29.75
N GLY A 171 -14.41 11.66 29.92
CA GLY A 171 -15.79 11.52 29.47
C GLY A 171 -15.98 11.26 27.97
N ILE A 172 -14.91 11.18 27.17
CA ILE A 172 -15.03 11.03 25.70
C ILE A 172 -15.49 9.63 25.26
N ASN A 173 -15.48 8.65 26.16
CA ASN A 173 -15.96 7.30 25.91
C ASN A 173 -17.44 7.14 26.31
N ASN A 174 -18.35 7.79 25.57
CA ASN A 174 -19.80 7.80 25.84
C ASN A 174 -20.15 8.24 27.28
N GLY A 175 -19.44 9.24 27.81
CA GLY A 175 -19.60 9.71 29.19
C GLY A 175 -18.68 9.03 30.21
N GLY A 176 -17.93 8.00 29.81
CA GLY A 176 -16.85 7.38 30.58
C GLY A 176 -15.45 7.84 30.16
N ASP A 177 -14.45 7.47 30.94
CA ASP A 177 -13.04 7.76 30.67
C ASP A 177 -12.37 6.65 29.86
N LEU A 178 -11.38 7.00 29.03
CA LEU A 178 -10.49 6.02 28.41
C LEU A 178 -9.43 5.53 29.41
N PRO A 179 -8.89 4.31 29.25
CA PRO A 179 -7.77 3.84 30.06
C PRO A 179 -6.60 4.82 30.02
N GLN A 180 -6.03 5.15 31.19
CA GLN A 180 -4.93 6.12 31.28
C GLN A 180 -3.70 5.67 30.48
N GLU A 181 -3.45 4.36 30.41
CA GLU A 181 -2.40 3.74 29.60
C GLU A 181 -2.57 3.96 28.09
N LEU A 182 -3.78 4.27 27.62
CA LEU A 182 -4.04 4.59 26.23
C LEU A 182 -3.75 6.06 25.90
N LEU A 183 -3.67 6.92 26.93
CA LEU A 183 -3.54 8.38 26.82
C LEU A 183 -2.16 8.91 27.23
N LEU A 184 -1.29 8.06 27.79
CA LEU A 184 0.06 8.35 28.28
C LEU A 184 1.10 7.62 27.44
#